data_AF-A0A1H3FFI7-F1
#
_entry.id   AF-A0A1H3FFI7-F1
#
_cell.length_a   1.000
_cell.length_b   1.000
_cell.length_c   1.000
_cell.angle_alpha   90.00
_cell.angle_beta   90.00
_cell.angle_gamma   90.00
#
_symmetry.space_group_name_H-M   'P 1'
#
loop_
_entity.id
_entity.type
_entity.pdbx_description
1 polymer ?
#
loop_
_entity_poly.entity_id
_entity_poly.type
_entity_poly.pdbx_seq_one_letter_code
_entity_poly.pdbx_strand_id
1 'polypeptide(L)'
;MDDDRRERLEAPEAAVTSSAAIGPEGARVAESPIAADADVKNAAGHPAADAEALNFELLRSALYHDARQSHLERLDRLAHYLTALAGSAAFATVLRDDPTLAAVAAATAAAISMAALVFDFSGRARSHQQLRREFYRLLADMRATDCQARMLSLYADEPPIKWAVNAMAHNQAARSLHGDNAQLLGIDWPARRLAHWVTFDPSRFPDLPKRRVAAASAQ
;
A
#
# COMPACT_ATOMS: atom_id res chain seq x y z
N MET A 1 12.54 60.58 -4.14
CA MET A 1 12.88 61.86 -3.51
C MET A 1 11.56 62.60 -3.40
N ASP A 2 10.99 62.51 -2.19
CA ASP A 2 9.94 63.36 -1.59
C ASP A 2 8.59 63.46 -2.33
N ASP A 3 7.42 63.56 -1.69
CA ASP A 3 7.08 63.74 -0.30
C ASP A 3 5.59 63.34 -0.12
N ASP A 4 5.33 62.61 0.95
CA ASP A 4 4.27 62.82 1.94
C ASP A 4 2.99 63.62 1.55
N ARG A 5 1.81 62.98 1.67
CA ARG A 5 0.86 63.27 2.78
C ARG A 5 -0.55 62.68 2.56
N ARG A 6 -0.95 61.88 3.57
CA ARG A 6 -2.19 61.96 4.40
C ARG A 6 -3.54 61.97 3.65
N GLU A 7 -4.48 61.07 3.96
CA GLU A 7 -5.41 61.10 5.11
C GLU A 7 -5.89 59.65 5.41
N ARG A 8 -5.68 59.06 6.61
CA ARG A 8 -6.52 59.11 7.82
C ARG A 8 -8.02 58.85 7.62
N LEU A 9 -8.49 57.72 8.15
CA LEU A 9 -9.81 57.44 8.77
C LEU A 9 -9.72 56.00 9.32
N GLU A 10 -9.18 55.78 10.53
CA GLU A 10 -9.89 55.71 11.82
C GLU A 10 -11.12 54.78 11.84
N ALA A 11 -11.06 53.81 12.76
CA ALA A 11 -11.95 52.68 12.99
C ALA A 11 -13.34 53.09 13.57
N PRO A 12 -14.23 52.12 13.86
CA PRO A 12 -14.23 51.67 15.25
C PRO A 12 -14.45 50.17 15.50
N GLU A 13 -13.82 49.77 16.59
CA GLU A 13 -13.98 48.60 17.44
C GLU A 13 -15.35 48.58 18.14
N ALA A 14 -16.00 47.42 18.24
CA ALA A 14 -17.05 47.19 19.23
C ALA A 14 -17.09 45.70 19.61
N ALA A 15 -16.62 45.44 20.83
CA ALA A 15 -16.77 44.21 21.58
C ALA A 15 -18.23 44.00 22.04
N VAL A 16 -18.66 42.75 22.14
CA VAL A 16 -19.73 42.34 23.06
C VAL A 16 -19.30 41.06 23.80
N THR A 17 -19.57 41.12 25.09
CA THR A 17 -19.12 40.31 26.22
C THR A 17 -19.93 39.04 26.47
N SER A 18 -19.23 38.01 26.95
CA SER A 18 -19.50 37.13 28.10
C SER A 18 -20.95 36.97 28.62
N SER A 19 -21.41 35.73 28.73
CA SER A 19 -22.35 35.30 29.78
C SER A 19 -21.93 33.92 30.32
N ALA A 20 -21.91 33.83 31.64
CA ALA A 20 -21.27 32.77 32.42
C ALA A 20 -22.25 31.74 32.98
N ALA A 21 -21.69 30.55 33.22
CA ALA A 21 -21.97 29.59 34.30
C ALA A 21 -23.29 28.80 34.30
N ILE A 22 -23.16 27.47 34.42
CA ILE A 22 -23.65 26.59 35.50
C ILE A 22 -23.07 25.18 35.24
N GLY A 23 -22.30 24.62 36.17
CA GLY A 23 -22.13 23.17 36.34
C GLY A 23 -22.85 22.74 37.64
N PRO A 24 -22.62 21.54 38.21
CA PRO A 24 -22.00 20.31 37.71
C PRO A 24 -22.87 19.06 37.97
N GLU A 25 -22.75 17.95 37.23
CA GLU A 25 -23.16 16.64 37.78
C GLU A 25 -22.45 15.47 37.10
N GLY A 26 -21.99 14.54 37.95
CA GLY A 26 -21.07 13.48 37.61
C GLY A 26 -21.65 12.41 36.71
N ALA A 27 -20.85 12.02 35.72
CA ALA A 27 -20.92 10.70 35.11
C ALA A 27 -19.53 10.06 35.23
N ARG A 28 -19.41 9.12 36.17
CA ARG A 28 -18.28 8.21 36.30
C ARG A 28 -18.15 7.43 34.98
N VAL A 29 -17.12 7.73 34.20
CA VAL A 29 -16.68 6.83 33.13
C VAL A 29 -15.82 5.77 33.77
N ALA A 30 -16.33 4.54 33.75
CA ALA A 30 -15.65 3.36 34.23
C ALA A 30 -14.29 3.21 33.53
N GLU A 31 -13.22 3.16 34.32
CA GLU A 31 -11.93 2.65 33.90
C GLU A 31 -12.11 1.19 33.48
N SER A 32 -11.90 0.91 32.19
CA SER A 32 -11.77 -0.44 31.68
C SER A 32 -10.34 -0.90 31.95
N PRO A 33 -10.11 -2.02 32.67
CA PRO A 33 -8.77 -2.51 32.93
C PRO A 33 -8.29 -3.27 31.69
N ILE A 34 -7.64 -2.56 30.76
CA ILE A 34 -6.83 -3.23 29.74
C ILE A 34 -5.55 -3.66 30.45
N ALA A 35 -5.58 -4.92 30.88
CA ALA A 35 -4.49 -5.77 31.32
C ALA A 35 -3.08 -5.19 31.06
N ALA A 36 -2.54 -4.55 32.09
CA ALA A 36 -1.13 -4.41 32.30
C ALA A 36 -0.56 -5.79 32.67
N ASP A 37 -0.27 -6.61 31.65
CA ASP A 37 0.56 -7.82 31.78
C ASP A 37 1.03 -8.25 30.38
N ALA A 38 1.98 -7.48 29.85
CA ALA A 38 2.88 -7.95 28.81
C ALA A 38 4.31 -7.68 29.27
N ASP A 39 4.72 -8.50 30.24
CA ASP A 39 6.06 -9.07 30.36
C ASP A 39 7.24 -8.15 29.98
N VAL A 40 7.62 -7.30 30.93
CA VAL A 40 8.94 -6.60 30.95
C VAL A 40 10.05 -7.60 31.31
N LYS A 41 10.11 -8.73 30.61
CA LYS A 41 11.21 -9.69 30.70
C LYS A 41 11.63 -10.13 29.30
N ASN A 42 12.70 -9.52 28.81
CA ASN A 42 13.81 -10.21 28.12
C ASN A 42 14.84 -9.19 27.59
N ALA A 43 15.52 -8.46 28.47
CA ALA A 43 16.57 -7.51 28.09
C ALA A 43 17.95 -8.17 27.79
N ALA A 44 18.04 -9.50 27.63
CA ALA A 44 19.33 -10.16 27.39
C ALA A 44 19.28 -11.46 26.56
N GLY A 45 18.25 -11.67 25.72
CA GLY A 45 18.01 -12.98 25.09
C GLY A 45 17.55 -13.06 23.63
N HIS A 46 17.24 -11.97 22.92
CA HIS A 46 16.54 -12.05 21.61
C HIS A 46 17.16 -11.33 20.39
N PRO A 47 18.48 -11.11 20.25
CA PRO A 47 19.01 -10.45 19.05
C PRO A 47 18.76 -11.25 17.76
N ALA A 48 18.69 -12.58 17.84
CA ALA A 48 18.44 -13.45 16.69
C ALA A 48 16.96 -13.48 16.28
N ALA A 49 16.03 -13.51 17.24
CA ALA A 49 14.60 -13.51 16.97
C ALA A 49 14.12 -12.16 16.40
N ASP A 50 14.68 -11.05 16.91
CA ASP A 50 14.39 -9.71 16.40
C ASP A 50 14.96 -9.52 14.98
N ALA A 51 16.15 -10.07 14.71
CA ALA A 51 16.75 -10.03 13.37
C ALA A 51 15.98 -10.91 12.36
N GLU A 52 15.48 -12.07 12.78
CA GLU A 52 14.66 -12.95 11.93
C GLU A 52 13.31 -12.31 11.62
N ALA A 53 12.63 -11.75 12.62
CA ALA A 53 11.38 -11.01 12.43
C ALA A 53 11.59 -9.80 11.51
N LEU A 54 12.68 -9.06 11.69
CA LEU A 54 13.03 -7.92 10.82
C LEU A 54 13.30 -8.37 9.38
N ASN A 55 14.06 -9.45 9.17
CA ASN A 55 14.30 -10.03 7.85
C ASN A 55 12.97 -10.42 7.17
N PHE A 56 12.09 -11.10 7.91
CA PHE A 56 10.78 -11.49 7.44
C PHE A 56 9.94 -10.29 6.99
N GLU A 57 9.86 -9.26 7.82
CA GLU A 57 9.07 -8.05 7.55
C GLU A 57 9.61 -7.28 6.33
N LEU A 58 10.94 -7.09 6.25
CA LEU A 58 11.58 -6.44 5.11
C LEU A 58 11.35 -7.21 3.80
N LEU A 59 11.51 -8.53 3.83
CA LEU A 59 11.28 -9.38 2.67
C LEU A 59 9.80 -9.39 2.25
N ARG A 60 8.87 -9.51 3.21
CA ARG A 60 7.42 -9.43 2.97
C ARG A 60 7.05 -8.12 2.29
N SER A 61 7.50 -6.99 2.82
CA SER A 61 7.21 -5.65 2.27
C SER A 61 7.82 -5.47 0.88
N ALA A 62 9.04 -5.96 0.65
CA ALA A 62 9.66 -5.94 -0.69
C ALA A 62 8.84 -6.76 -1.71
N LEU A 63 8.41 -7.98 -1.35
CA LEU A 63 7.59 -8.84 -2.20
C LEU A 63 6.18 -8.27 -2.45
N TYR A 64 5.60 -7.61 -1.45
CA TYR A 64 4.32 -6.90 -1.62
C TYR A 64 4.43 -5.83 -2.70
N HIS A 65 5.46 -4.98 -2.62
CA HIS A 65 5.68 -3.93 -3.61
C HIS A 65 6.07 -4.46 -4.99
N ASP A 66 6.78 -5.58 -5.06
CA ASP A 66 7.05 -6.29 -6.31
C ASP A 66 5.77 -6.74 -7.03
N ALA A 67 4.84 -7.36 -6.28
CA ALA A 67 3.55 -7.79 -6.80
C ALA A 67 2.68 -6.60 -7.24
N ARG A 68 2.68 -5.50 -6.48
CA ARG A 68 1.95 -4.28 -6.82
C ARG A 68 2.51 -3.59 -8.06
N GLN A 69 3.82 -3.42 -8.14
CA GLN A 69 4.52 -2.88 -9.30
C GLN A 69 4.18 -3.71 -10.55
N SER A 70 4.41 -5.01 -10.50
CA SER A 70 4.20 -5.92 -11.63
C SER A 70 2.77 -5.87 -12.16
N HIS A 71 1.78 -5.76 -11.28
CA HIS A 71 0.38 -5.65 -11.68
C HIS A 71 0.08 -4.32 -12.39
N LEU A 72 0.51 -3.20 -11.83
CA LEU A 72 0.28 -1.87 -12.40
C LEU A 72 0.98 -1.71 -13.75
N GLU A 73 2.21 -2.21 -13.89
CA GLU A 73 2.90 -2.20 -15.18
C GLU A 73 2.20 -3.06 -16.23
N ARG A 74 1.57 -4.19 -15.84
CA ARG A 74 0.77 -4.99 -16.78
C ARG A 74 -0.46 -4.23 -17.25
N LEU A 75 -1.13 -3.50 -16.36
CA LEU A 75 -2.27 -2.65 -16.73
C LEU A 75 -1.85 -1.52 -17.67
N ASP A 76 -0.74 -0.85 -17.35
CA ASP A 76 -0.19 0.21 -18.19
C ASP A 76 0.15 -0.30 -19.60
N ARG A 77 0.90 -1.40 -19.69
CA ARG A 77 1.23 -2.03 -20.99
C ARG A 77 0.00 -2.51 -21.74
N LEU A 78 -1.01 -3.05 -21.05
CA LEU A 78 -2.26 -3.48 -21.66
C LEU A 78 -3.03 -2.29 -22.23
N ALA A 79 -3.11 -1.17 -21.50
CA ALA A 79 -3.78 0.03 -21.98
C ALA A 79 -3.10 0.58 -23.25
N HIS A 80 -1.77 0.71 -23.24
CA HIS A 80 -1.01 1.14 -24.42
C HIS A 80 -1.20 0.19 -25.61
N TYR A 81 -1.20 -1.12 -25.37
CA TYR A 81 -1.47 -2.11 -26.41
C TYR A 81 -2.87 -1.94 -27.01
N LEU A 82 -3.91 -1.80 -26.17
CA LEU A 82 -5.28 -1.62 -26.64
C LEU A 82 -5.48 -0.30 -27.40
N THR A 83 -4.83 0.79 -26.95
CA THR A 83 -4.78 2.05 -27.68
C THR A 83 -4.18 1.86 -29.07
N ALA A 84 -3.02 1.23 -29.17
CA ALA A 84 -2.33 1.01 -30.45
C ALA A 84 -3.16 0.12 -31.39
N LEU A 85 -3.80 -0.91 -30.85
CA LEU A 85 -4.68 -1.80 -31.60
C LEU A 85 -5.91 -1.04 -32.12
N ALA A 86 -6.57 -0.24 -31.28
CA ALA A 86 -7.73 0.56 -31.67
C ALA A 86 -7.37 1.64 -32.70
N GLY A 87 -6.22 2.30 -32.54
CA GLY A 87 -5.71 3.27 -33.52
C GLY A 87 -5.39 2.61 -34.88
N SER A 88 -4.81 1.41 -34.85
CA SER A 88 -4.55 0.62 -36.07
C SER A 88 -5.85 0.20 -36.76
N ALA A 89 -6.85 -0.21 -35.98
CA ALA A 89 -8.18 -0.53 -36.50
C ALA A 89 -8.86 0.69 -37.14
N ALA A 90 -8.77 1.86 -36.50
CA ALA A 90 -9.30 3.11 -37.05
C ALA A 90 -8.65 3.46 -38.39
N PHE A 91 -7.33 3.30 -38.52
CA PHE A 91 -6.63 3.50 -39.77
C PHE A 91 -7.10 2.51 -40.85
N ALA A 92 -7.24 1.23 -40.52
CA ALA A 92 -7.69 0.21 -41.46
C ALA A 92 -9.12 0.44 -41.97
N THR A 93 -10.01 1.00 -41.16
CA THR A 93 -11.39 1.32 -41.57
C THR A 93 -11.48 2.58 -42.41
N VAL A 94 -10.58 3.55 -42.21
CA VAL A 94 -10.41 4.68 -43.14
C VAL A 94 -10.04 4.19 -44.54
N LEU A 95 -9.13 3.21 -44.64
CA LEU A 95 -8.77 2.61 -45.93
C LEU A 95 -9.92 1.86 -46.62
N ARG A 96 -10.99 1.54 -45.89
CA ARG A 96 -12.18 0.85 -46.40
C ARG A 96 -13.36 1.80 -46.62
N ASP A 97 -13.15 3.11 -46.49
CA ASP A 97 -14.18 4.15 -46.58
C ASP A 97 -15.38 3.90 -45.65
N ASP A 98 -15.13 3.32 -44.45
CA ASP A 98 -16.15 3.20 -43.40
C ASP A 98 -15.91 4.26 -42.30
N PRO A 99 -16.52 5.45 -42.44
CA PRO A 99 -16.29 6.55 -41.49
C PRO A 99 -16.88 6.25 -40.11
N THR A 100 -17.90 5.40 -40.02
CA THR A 100 -18.56 5.09 -38.75
C THR A 100 -17.66 4.21 -37.89
N LEU A 101 -17.11 3.14 -38.46
CA LEU A 101 -16.17 2.28 -37.75
C LEU A 101 -14.86 3.00 -37.43
N ALA A 102 -14.38 3.87 -38.33
CA ALA A 102 -13.22 4.72 -38.07
C ALA A 102 -13.42 5.62 -36.85
N ALA A 103 -14.57 6.29 -36.77
CA ALA A 103 -14.90 7.15 -35.64
C ALA A 103 -14.99 6.37 -34.32
N VAL A 104 -15.63 5.19 -34.32
CA VAL A 104 -15.75 4.34 -33.12
C VAL A 104 -14.38 3.86 -32.64
N ALA A 105 -13.53 3.37 -33.55
CA ALA A 105 -12.20 2.89 -33.22
C ALA A 105 -11.29 4.01 -32.70
N ALA A 106 -11.33 5.19 -33.33
CA ALA A 106 -10.58 6.37 -32.88
C ALA A 106 -11.06 6.87 -31.51
N ALA A 107 -12.38 6.95 -31.28
CA ALA A 107 -12.95 7.32 -29.99
C ALA A 107 -12.56 6.32 -28.89
N THR A 108 -12.53 5.02 -29.20
CA THR A 108 -12.10 3.96 -28.27
C THR A 108 -10.62 4.13 -27.91
N ALA A 109 -9.74 4.35 -28.90
CA ALA A 109 -8.32 4.60 -28.66
C ALA A 109 -8.09 5.83 -27.79
N ALA A 110 -8.81 6.92 -28.06
CA ALA A 110 -8.74 8.15 -27.27
C ALA A 110 -9.21 7.94 -25.82
N ALA A 111 -10.34 7.25 -25.63
CA ALA A 111 -10.89 6.97 -24.30
C ALA A 111 -9.94 6.12 -23.44
N ILE A 112 -9.35 5.06 -24.01
CA ILE A 112 -8.38 4.20 -23.31
C ILE A 112 -7.12 5.00 -22.94
N SER A 113 -6.61 5.81 -23.87
CA SER A 113 -5.41 6.63 -23.62
C SER A 113 -5.64 7.66 -22.53
N MET A 114 -6.81 8.31 -22.54
CA MET A 114 -7.21 9.25 -21.48
C MET A 114 -7.34 8.54 -20.14
N ALA A 115 -7.97 7.36 -20.09
CA ALA A 115 -8.08 6.58 -18.86
C ALA A 115 -6.70 6.19 -18.31
N ALA A 116 -5.79 5.72 -19.16
CA ALA A 116 -4.42 5.39 -18.76
C ALA A 116 -3.68 6.59 -18.16
N LEU A 117 -3.86 7.78 -18.76
CA LEU A 117 -3.29 9.03 -18.27
C LEU A 117 -3.88 9.44 -16.91
N VAL A 118 -5.20 9.40 -16.76
CA VAL A 118 -5.89 9.83 -15.53
C VAL A 118 -5.57 8.91 -14.35
N PHE A 119 -5.50 7.59 -14.57
CA PHE A 119 -5.21 6.64 -13.49
C PHE A 119 -3.71 6.54 -13.14
N ASP A 120 -2.84 7.05 -14.02
CA ASP A 120 -1.38 7.08 -13.87
C ASP A 120 -0.80 5.74 -13.38
N PHE A 121 -1.12 4.65 -14.09
CA PHE A 121 -0.64 3.31 -13.73
C PHE A 121 0.89 3.25 -13.70
N SER A 122 1.55 3.94 -14.64
CA SER A 122 3.00 4.03 -14.74
C SER A 122 3.64 4.75 -13.54
N GLY A 123 3.11 5.91 -13.14
CA GLY A 123 3.60 6.64 -11.96
C GLY A 123 3.45 5.83 -10.68
N ARG A 124 2.29 5.20 -10.48
CA ARG A 124 2.05 4.32 -9.32
C ARG A 124 2.96 3.09 -9.31
N ALA A 125 3.25 2.51 -10.48
CA ALA A 125 4.20 1.41 -10.60
C ALA A 125 5.62 1.85 -10.19
N ARG A 126 6.05 3.05 -10.61
CA ARG A 126 7.35 3.63 -10.22
C ARG A 126 7.46 3.84 -8.72
N SER A 127 6.42 4.35 -8.05
CA SER A 127 6.42 4.50 -6.59
C SER A 127 6.63 3.16 -5.89
N HIS A 128 5.91 2.11 -6.30
CA HIS A 128 6.12 0.77 -5.76
C HIS A 128 7.50 0.19 -6.09
N GLN A 129 8.04 0.46 -7.29
CA GLN A 129 9.39 0.05 -7.65
C GLN A 129 10.45 0.70 -6.75
N GLN A 130 10.27 1.98 -6.40
CA GLN A 130 11.16 2.70 -5.50
C GLN A 130 11.15 2.08 -4.11
N LEU A 131 9.96 1.92 -3.50
CA LEU A 131 9.80 1.28 -2.19
C LEU A 131 10.40 -0.15 -2.18
N ARG A 132 10.09 -0.95 -3.21
CA ARG A 132 10.69 -2.30 -3.37
C ARG A 132 12.22 -2.26 -3.32
N ARG A 133 12.84 -1.33 -4.06
CA ARG A 133 14.31 -1.18 -4.08
C ARG A 133 14.85 -0.75 -2.72
N GLU A 134 14.15 0.14 -2.02
CA GLU A 134 14.55 0.62 -0.70
C GLU A 134 14.44 -0.48 0.36
N PHE A 135 13.37 -1.28 0.36
CA PHE A 135 13.27 -2.45 1.23
C PHE A 135 14.35 -3.49 0.96
N TYR A 136 14.67 -3.81 -0.30
CA TYR A 136 15.77 -4.74 -0.60
C TYR A 136 17.14 -4.20 -0.20
N ARG A 137 17.39 -2.89 -0.34
CA ARG A 137 18.62 -2.25 0.16
C ARG A 137 18.69 -2.37 1.68
N LEU A 138 17.59 -2.07 2.36
CA LEU A 138 17.52 -2.18 3.81
C LEU A 138 17.70 -3.63 4.29
N LEU A 139 17.18 -4.60 3.54
CA LEU A 139 17.39 -6.02 3.79
C LEU A 139 18.87 -6.44 3.64
N ALA A 140 19.58 -5.90 2.64
CA ALA A 140 21.01 -6.13 2.49
C ALA A 140 21.82 -5.52 3.65
N ASP A 141 21.38 -4.37 4.16
CA ASP A 141 22.01 -3.62 5.25
C ASP A 141 21.37 -3.92 6.62
N MET A 142 20.68 -5.06 6.80
CA MET A 142 19.84 -5.33 7.98
C MET A 142 20.59 -5.34 9.33
N ARG A 143 21.92 -5.43 9.30
CA ARG A 143 22.79 -5.39 10.49
C ARG A 143 23.08 -3.95 10.97
N ALA A 144 22.68 -2.94 10.21
CA ALA A 144 22.83 -1.55 10.60
C ALA A 144 21.94 -1.23 11.82
N THR A 145 22.48 -0.48 12.77
CA THR A 145 21.80 -0.14 14.03
C THR A 145 20.55 0.72 13.83
N ASP A 146 20.47 1.43 12.71
CA ASP A 146 19.35 2.30 12.34
C ASP A 146 18.32 1.61 11.42
N CYS A 147 18.49 0.30 11.14
CA CYS A 147 17.67 -0.42 10.16
C CYS A 147 16.17 -0.33 10.47
N GLN A 148 15.79 -0.52 11.74
CA GLN A 148 14.39 -0.45 12.16
C GLN A 148 13.79 0.96 12.01
N ALA A 149 14.56 2.00 12.35
CA ALA A 149 14.12 3.38 12.18
C ALA A 149 13.90 3.72 10.69
N ARG A 150 14.81 3.26 9.81
CA ARG A 150 14.69 3.40 8.36
C ARG A 150 13.49 2.62 7.80
N MET A 151 13.21 1.42 8.33
CA MET A 151 12.02 0.65 7.96
C MET A 151 10.74 1.42 8.28
N LEU A 152 10.65 2.01 9.48
CA LEU A 152 9.49 2.80 9.89
C LEU A 152 9.30 4.05 9.02
N SER A 153 10.38 4.72 8.59
CA SER A 153 10.26 5.83 7.64
C SER A 153 9.71 5.39 6.29
N LEU A 154 10.07 4.19 5.80
CA LEU A 154 9.50 3.66 4.56
C LEU A 154 8.00 3.39 4.69
N TYR A 155 7.56 2.87 5.84
CA TYR A 155 6.13 2.64 6.11
C TYR A 155 5.31 3.94 6.12
N ALA A 156 5.92 5.08 6.43
CA ALA A 156 5.21 6.37 6.38
C ALA A 156 4.85 6.80 4.94
N ASP A 157 5.66 6.39 3.96
CA ASP A 157 5.46 6.70 2.54
C ASP A 157 4.60 5.65 1.82
N GLU A 158 4.15 4.60 2.52
CA GLU A 158 3.39 3.52 1.89
C GLU A 158 1.95 3.93 1.55
N PRO A 159 1.49 3.63 0.32
CA PRO A 159 0.09 3.77 -0.01
C PRO A 159 -0.76 2.70 0.73
N PRO A 160 -2.10 2.88 0.82
CA PRO A 160 -2.98 1.98 1.55
C PRO A 160 -2.80 0.50 1.18
N ILE A 161 -2.67 -0.34 2.21
CA ILE A 161 -2.34 -1.76 2.08
C ILE A 161 -3.49 -2.54 1.43
N LYS A 162 -3.16 -3.35 0.43
CA LYS A 162 -4.05 -4.38 -0.12
C LYS A 162 -3.80 -5.70 0.60
N TRP A 163 -4.59 -5.97 1.64
CA TRP A 163 -4.38 -7.11 2.54
C TRP A 163 -4.29 -8.47 1.86
N ALA A 164 -5.07 -8.72 0.79
CA ALA A 164 -4.94 -9.96 0.02
C ALA A 164 -3.57 -10.12 -0.66
N VAL A 165 -3.03 -9.03 -1.24
CA VAL A 165 -1.68 -9.03 -1.82
C VAL A 165 -0.63 -9.16 -0.72
N ASN A 166 -0.87 -8.50 0.42
CA ASN A 166 0.01 -8.63 1.58
C ASN A 166 0.09 -10.07 2.09
N ALA A 167 -1.05 -10.77 2.19
CA ALA A 167 -1.10 -12.18 2.56
C ALA A 167 -0.38 -13.08 1.55
N MET A 168 -0.46 -12.77 0.25
CA MET A 168 0.32 -13.47 -0.77
C MET A 168 1.83 -13.25 -0.58
N ALA A 169 2.24 -12.01 -0.31
CA ALA A 169 3.65 -11.67 -0.04
C ALA A 169 4.16 -12.34 1.24
N HIS A 170 3.34 -12.38 2.30
CA HIS A 170 3.61 -13.13 3.53
C HIS A 170 3.89 -14.59 3.23
N ASN A 171 3.01 -15.25 2.47
CA ASN A 171 3.19 -16.65 2.09
C ASN A 171 4.47 -16.89 1.30
N GLN A 172 4.84 -15.96 0.42
CA GLN A 172 6.06 -16.06 -0.36
C GLN A 172 7.32 -15.83 0.50
N ALA A 173 7.31 -14.84 1.41
CA ALA A 173 8.39 -14.62 2.37
C ALA A 173 8.56 -15.81 3.30
N ALA A 174 7.46 -16.32 3.87
CA ALA A 174 7.46 -17.47 4.78
C ALA A 174 8.03 -18.73 4.10
N ARG A 175 7.63 -19.00 2.85
CA ARG A 175 8.21 -20.11 2.06
C ARG A 175 9.69 -19.91 1.76
N SER A 176 10.13 -18.68 1.52
CA SER A 176 11.52 -18.36 1.19
C SER A 176 12.44 -18.52 2.40
N LEU A 177 11.98 -18.16 3.59
CA LEU A 177 12.78 -18.18 4.83
C LEU A 177 12.67 -19.51 5.58
N HIS A 178 11.49 -20.14 5.60
CA HIS A 178 11.24 -21.31 6.45
C HIS A 178 10.90 -22.60 5.68
N GLY A 179 10.83 -22.55 4.34
CA GLY A 179 10.58 -23.72 3.50
C GLY A 179 9.29 -24.46 3.88
N ASP A 180 9.40 -25.75 4.19
CA ASP A 180 8.27 -26.62 4.56
C ASP A 180 7.69 -26.31 5.95
N ASN A 181 8.43 -25.61 6.81
CA ASN A 181 7.97 -25.21 8.15
C ASN A 181 7.25 -23.84 8.14
N ALA A 182 7.04 -23.25 6.96
CA ALA A 182 6.42 -21.96 6.79
C ALA A 182 4.99 -21.92 7.34
N GLN A 183 4.70 -20.93 8.18
CA GLN A 183 3.34 -20.57 8.58
C GLN A 183 2.70 -19.77 7.43
N LEU A 184 1.63 -20.30 6.84
CA LEU A 184 0.99 -19.72 5.67
C LEU A 184 -0.40 -19.21 6.02
N LEU A 185 -0.79 -18.10 5.41
CA LEU A 185 -2.13 -17.54 5.48
C LEU A 185 -3.03 -18.18 4.41
N GLY A 186 -4.26 -18.49 4.81
CA GLY A 186 -5.32 -18.98 3.93
C GLY A 186 -5.84 -17.84 3.07
N ILE A 187 -5.87 -18.03 1.75
CA ILE A 187 -6.35 -17.02 0.81
C ILE A 187 -7.37 -17.66 -0.12
N ASP A 188 -8.63 -17.26 0.05
CA ASP A 188 -9.74 -17.69 -0.78
C ASP A 188 -9.51 -17.33 -2.25
N TRP A 189 -10.12 -18.10 -3.15
CA TRP A 189 -10.04 -17.85 -4.58
C TRP A 189 -10.50 -16.45 -5.01
N PRO A 190 -11.65 -15.91 -4.52
CA PRO A 190 -12.09 -14.56 -4.88
C PRO A 190 -11.13 -13.48 -4.39
N ALA A 191 -10.63 -13.64 -3.17
CA ALA A 191 -9.66 -12.71 -2.59
C ALA A 191 -8.37 -12.68 -3.42
N ARG A 192 -7.91 -13.83 -3.91
CA ARG A 192 -6.75 -13.92 -4.81
C ARG A 192 -6.99 -13.26 -6.16
N ARG A 193 -8.16 -13.46 -6.77
CA ARG A 193 -8.47 -12.92 -8.11
C ARG A 193 -8.66 -11.41 -8.09
N LEU A 194 -9.27 -10.88 -7.04
CA LEU A 194 -9.58 -9.45 -6.88
C LEU A 194 -8.58 -8.70 -6.00
N ALA A 195 -7.49 -9.34 -5.59
CA ALA A 195 -6.52 -8.84 -4.60
C ALA A 195 -6.00 -7.42 -4.90
N HIS A 196 -5.80 -7.11 -6.19
CA HIS A 196 -5.22 -5.84 -6.60
C HIS A 196 -6.24 -4.68 -6.67
N TRP A 197 -7.53 -5.01 -6.70
CA TRP A 197 -8.62 -4.06 -6.91
C TRP A 197 -9.32 -3.73 -5.60
N VAL A 198 -9.72 -4.76 -4.86
CA VAL A 198 -10.52 -4.63 -3.62
C VAL A 198 -9.61 -4.66 -2.40
N THR A 199 -9.89 -3.79 -1.42
CA THR A 199 -9.27 -3.89 -0.10
C THR A 199 -10.12 -4.83 0.74
N PHE A 200 -9.56 -5.99 1.08
CA PHE A 200 -10.19 -6.98 1.97
C PHE A 200 -9.80 -6.70 3.42
N ASP A 201 -10.62 -7.17 4.36
CA ASP A 201 -10.30 -7.11 5.79
C ASP A 201 -9.18 -8.10 6.15
N PRO A 202 -8.21 -7.73 7.02
CA PRO A 202 -7.13 -8.63 7.43
C PRO A 202 -7.62 -9.90 8.14
N SER A 203 -8.73 -9.84 8.89
CA SER A 203 -9.30 -10.99 9.61
C SER A 203 -9.73 -12.13 8.68
N ARG A 204 -9.88 -11.86 7.39
CA ARG A 204 -10.25 -12.84 6.37
C ARG A 204 -9.14 -13.85 6.06
N PHE A 205 -7.90 -13.60 6.48
CA PHE A 205 -6.74 -14.43 6.13
C PHE A 205 -6.23 -15.18 7.37
N PRO A 206 -6.90 -16.27 7.81
CA PRO A 206 -6.48 -17.03 8.97
C PRO A 206 -5.21 -17.84 8.67
N ASP A 207 -4.49 -18.15 9.74
CA ASP A 207 -3.38 -19.08 9.70
C ASP A 207 -3.83 -20.48 9.26
N LEU A 208 -3.15 -21.03 8.25
CA LEU A 208 -3.32 -22.41 7.86
C LEU A 208 -2.64 -23.33 8.87
N PRO A 209 -3.21 -24.52 9.15
CA PRO A 209 -2.56 -25.50 10.00
C PRO A 209 -1.20 -25.86 9.41
N LYS A 210 -0.15 -25.82 10.24
CA LYS A 210 1.20 -26.25 9.81
C LYS A 210 1.11 -27.67 9.25
N ARG A 211 1.56 -27.83 8.01
CA ARG A 211 1.63 -29.15 7.38
C ARG A 211 2.57 -29.99 8.25
N ARG A 212 2.03 -31.00 8.93
CA ARG A 212 2.87 -31.96 9.66
C ARG A 212 3.79 -32.59 8.63
N VAL A 213 5.09 -32.30 8.73
CA VAL A 213 6.10 -33.06 7.99
C VAL A 213 5.95 -34.48 8.53
N ALA A 214 5.35 -35.37 7.73
CA ALA A 214 5.33 -36.78 8.07
C ALA A 214 6.78 -37.16 8.32
N ALA A 215 7.11 -37.54 9.56
CA ALA A 215 8.43 -37.99 9.92
C ALA A 215 8.79 -39.08 8.92
N ALA A 216 9.67 -38.76 7.96
CA ALA A 216 10.18 -39.71 7.01
C ALA A 216 10.81 -40.81 7.86
N SER A 217 10.12 -41.93 7.88
CA SER A 217 10.46 -43.12 8.62
C SER A 217 11.71 -43.68 7.95
N ALA A 218 12.88 -43.23 8.40
CA ALA A 218 14.14 -43.84 8.04
C ALA A 218 14.39 -44.98 9.03
N GLN A 219 14.06 -46.17 8.53
CA GLN A 219 14.58 -47.47 8.96
C GLN A 219 16.11 -47.50 8.83
#